data_AF-A0AA97E0U8-F1
#
_entry.id   AF-A0AA97E0U8-F1
#
_cell.length_a   1.000
_cell.length_b   1.000
_cell.length_c   1.000
_cell.angle_alpha   90.00
_cell.angle_beta   90.00
_cell.angle_gamma   90.00
#
_symmetry.space_group_name_H-M   'P 1'
#
loop_
_entity.id
_entity.type
_entity.pdbx_description
1 polymer ?
#
loop_
_entity_poly.entity_id
_entity_poly.type
_entity_poly.pdbx_seq_one_letter_code
_entity_poly.pdbx_strand_id
1 'polypeptide(L)' 'MSKITETHEEAVTKNPWRKLNAFTDARVGLGRSGVSVPTSHLLAFQLAHAQAIDAVHTQLDVTQLSKSIMEQDWSS' A
#
# COMPACT_ATOMS: atom_id res chain seq x y z
N MET A 1 -35.51 -14.34 -20.47
CA MET A 1 -34.27 -15.13 -20.34
C MET A 1 -33.24 -14.28 -19.63
N SER A 2 -33.18 -14.40 -18.30
CA SER A 2 -32.26 -13.66 -17.43
C SER A 2 -31.34 -14.67 -16.75
N LYS A 3 -30.03 -14.49 -16.93
CA LYS A 3 -28.90 -14.86 -16.05
C LYS A 3 -27.61 -14.85 -16.86
N ILE A 4 -26.97 -13.67 -17.01
CA ILE A 4 -25.55 -13.56 -17.40
C ILE A 4 -24.85 -12.50 -16.54
N THR A 5 -25.18 -12.45 -15.26
CA THR A 5 -24.41 -11.70 -14.28
C THR A 5 -23.89 -12.71 -13.26
N GLU A 6 -23.08 -13.66 -13.73
CA GLU A 6 -22.21 -14.42 -12.83
C GLU A 6 -21.08 -13.45 -12.43
N THR A 7 -21.30 -12.77 -11.31
CA THR A 7 -20.21 -12.15 -10.54
C THR A 7 -19.22 -13.25 -10.20
N HIS A 8 -18.02 -13.21 -10.78
CA HIS A 8 -16.94 -14.17 -10.50
C HIS A 8 -16.38 -13.87 -9.09
N GLU A 9 -17.16 -14.18 -8.06
CA GLU A 9 -16.94 -13.78 -6.67
C GLU A 9 -15.76 -14.52 -5.99
N GLU A 10 -15.26 -15.61 -6.58
CA GLU A 10 -14.20 -16.45 -5.99
C GLU A 10 -12.87 -16.44 -6.75
N ALA A 11 -12.52 -15.36 -7.47
CA ALA A 11 -11.19 -15.27 -8.10
C ALA A 11 -10.02 -15.19 -7.09
N VAL A 12 -10.30 -14.83 -5.83
CA VAL A 12 -9.29 -14.68 -4.77
C VAL A 12 -9.63 -15.55 -3.56
N THR A 13 -8.77 -16.53 -3.28
CA THR A 13 -8.80 -17.32 -2.05
C THR A 13 -8.33 -16.45 -0.88
N LYS A 14 -9.19 -16.28 0.12
CA LYS A 14 -8.87 -15.53 1.35
C LYS A 14 -7.82 -16.26 2.19
N ASN A 15 -6.99 -15.51 2.91
CA ASN A 15 -6.02 -16.05 3.86
C ASN A 15 -6.54 -15.91 5.31
N PRO A 16 -6.59 -16.99 6.12
CA PRO A 16 -7.08 -16.93 7.51
C PRO A 16 -6.25 -15.99 8.39
N TRP A 17 -4.98 -15.77 8.05
CA TRP A 17 -4.07 -14.89 8.79
C TRP A 17 -4.16 -13.42 8.39
N ARG A 18 -5.19 -13.02 7.62
CA ARG A 18 -5.40 -11.61 7.26
C ARG A 18 -5.32 -10.67 8.46
N LYS A 19 -5.82 -11.10 9.64
CA LYS A 19 -5.79 -10.30 10.88
C LYS A 19 -4.38 -9.92 11.36
N LEU A 20 -3.33 -10.63 10.93
CA LEU A 20 -1.96 -10.33 11.35
C LEU A 20 -1.44 -9.01 10.77
N ASN A 21 -2.02 -8.52 9.68
CA ASN A 21 -1.65 -7.24 9.09
C ASN A 21 -1.89 -6.04 10.02
N ALA A 22 -2.74 -6.19 11.05
CA ALA A 22 -2.98 -5.12 12.02
C ALA A 22 -1.78 -4.88 12.94
N PHE A 23 -0.82 -5.80 12.99
CA PHE A 23 0.34 -5.74 13.88
C PHE A 23 1.64 -5.38 13.15
N THR A 24 1.60 -5.16 11.83
CA THR A 24 2.80 -4.85 11.04
C THR A 24 2.43 -4.18 9.72
N ASP A 25 3.28 -3.27 9.26
CA ASP A 25 3.17 -2.68 7.91
C ASP A 25 3.56 -3.66 6.79
N ALA A 26 4.12 -4.82 7.15
CA ALA A 26 4.43 -5.86 6.18
C ALA A 26 3.16 -6.37 5.49
N ARG A 27 3.25 -6.63 4.18
CA ARG A 27 2.14 -7.10 3.36
C ARG A 27 1.87 -8.60 3.56
N VAL A 28 1.41 -8.98 4.76
CA VAL A 28 1.08 -10.36 5.15
C VAL A 28 -0.42 -10.66 4.99
N GLY A 29 -0.78 -11.93 4.78
CA GLY A 29 -2.19 -12.37 4.76
C GLY A 29 -3.01 -11.91 3.55
N LEU A 30 -2.37 -11.63 2.41
CA LEU A 30 -2.98 -11.04 1.20
C LEU A 30 -3.99 -11.94 0.46
N GLY A 31 -4.05 -13.23 0.79
CA GLY A 31 -4.76 -14.20 -0.05
C GLY A 31 -3.98 -14.55 -1.31
N ARG A 32 -4.63 -15.25 -2.24
CA ARG A 32 -4.03 -15.71 -3.51
C ARG A 32 -5.05 -15.86 -4.62
N SER A 33 -4.61 -15.67 -5.85
CA SER A 33 -5.33 -16.08 -7.06
C SER A 33 -4.58 -17.27 -7.66
N GLY A 34 -5.14 -18.48 -7.49
CA GLY A 34 -4.43 -19.73 -7.79
C GLY A 34 -3.15 -19.88 -6.94
N VAL A 35 -2.00 -19.79 -7.61
CA VAL A 35 -0.65 -19.82 -7.00
C VAL A 35 0.01 -18.43 -6.95
N SER A 36 -0.69 -17.39 -7.37
CA SER A 36 -0.16 -16.03 -7.56
C SER A 36 -0.77 -15.03 -6.59
N VAL A 37 -0.14 -13.84 -6.51
CA VAL A 37 -0.66 -12.69 -5.77
C VAL A 37 -1.92 -12.15 -6.46
N PRO A 38 -2.98 -11.77 -5.71
CA PRO A 38 -4.14 -11.12 -6.31
C PRO A 38 -3.76 -9.83 -7.04
N THR A 39 -4.36 -9.57 -8.20
CA THR A 39 -4.04 -8.43 -9.06
C THR A 39 -4.12 -7.09 -8.34
N SER A 40 -5.07 -6.91 -7.42
CA SER A 40 -5.19 -5.68 -6.61
C SER A 40 -3.95 -5.42 -5.74
N HIS A 41 -3.40 -6.47 -5.12
CA HIS A 41 -2.18 -6.35 -4.31
C HIS A 41 -0.94 -6.12 -5.17
N LEU A 42 -0.89 -6.69 -6.38
CA LEU A 42 0.18 -6.43 -7.34
C LEU A 42 0.17 -4.97 -7.83
N LEU A 43 -1.00 -4.44 -8.20
CA LEU A 43 -1.15 -3.04 -8.61
C LEU A 43 -0.80 -2.08 -7.47
N ALA A 44 -1.23 -2.38 -6.24
CA ALA A 44 -0.87 -1.58 -5.07
C ALA A 44 0.63 -1.61 -4.76
N PHE A 45 1.34 -2.68 -5.12
CA PHE A 45 2.79 -2.76 -5.02
C PHE A 45 3.47 -1.92 -6.10
N GLN A 46 3.02 -2.03 -7.36
CA GLN A 46 3.55 -1.24 -8.48
C GLN A 46 3.38 0.26 -8.26
N LEU A 47 2.22 0.70 -7.75
CA LEU A 47 1.98 2.10 -7.41
C LEU A 47 2.95 2.57 -6.31
N ALA A 48 3.09 1.81 -5.22
CA ALA A 48 4.01 2.15 -4.14
C ALA A 48 5.47 2.19 -4.63
N HIS A 49 5.84 1.34 -5.58
CA HIS A 49 7.16 1.35 -6.20
C HIS A 49 7.40 2.62 -7.03
N ALA A 50 6.44 3.02 -7.86
CA ALA A 50 6.52 4.26 -8.63
C ALA A 50 6.66 5.48 -7.68
N GLN A 51 5.82 5.55 -6.64
CA GLN A 51 5.90 6.61 -5.63
C GLN A 51 7.25 6.65 -4.90
N ALA A 52 7.85 5.49 -4.62
CA ALA A 52 9.15 5.42 -3.98
C ALA A 52 10.27 5.97 -4.90
N ILE A 53 10.20 5.67 -6.21
CA ILE A 53 11.13 6.25 -7.20
C ILE A 53 10.95 7.77 -7.26
N ASP A 54 9.71 8.24 -7.35
CA ASP A 54 9.41 9.68 -7.37
C ASP A 54 9.93 10.40 -6.12
N ALA A 55 9.81 9.77 -4.94
CA ALA A 55 10.29 10.32 -3.68
C ALA A 55 11.83 10.50 -3.66
N VAL A 56 12.58 9.59 -4.29
CA VAL A 56 14.05 9.72 -4.41
C VAL A 56 14.44 10.90 -5.30
N HIS A 57 13.64 11.19 -6.33
CA HIS A 57 13.91 12.29 -7.27
C HIS A 57 13.32 13.63 -6.83
N THR A 58 12.44 13.65 -5.83
CA THR A 58 11.82 14.87 -5.31
C THR A 58 12.86 15.68 -4.53
N GLN A 59 13.01 16.96 -4.88
CA GLN A 59 13.93 17.85 -4.20
C GLN A 59 13.43 18.18 -2.78
N LEU A 60 14.33 18.22 -1.82
CA LEU A 60 14.02 18.66 -0.45
C LEU A 60 13.95 20.20 -0.39
N ASP A 61 12.84 20.76 0.11
CA ASP A 61 12.75 22.20 0.39
C ASP A 61 13.49 22.53 1.70
N VAL A 62 14.80 22.78 1.55
CA VAL A 62 15.68 23.12 2.68
C VAL A 62 15.28 24.44 3.33
N THR A 63 14.71 25.38 2.57
CA THR A 63 14.34 26.70 3.10
C THR A 63 13.16 26.58 4.05
N GLN A 64 12.10 25.89 3.61
CA GLN A 64 10.94 25.62 4.43
C GLN A 64 11.32 24.75 5.65
N LEU A 65 12.14 23.71 5.44
CA LEU A 65 12.60 22.85 6.52
C LEU A 65 13.40 23.63 7.57
N SER A 66 14.37 24.46 7.14
CA SER A 66 15.21 25.23 8.06
C SER A 66 14.37 26.20 8.88
N LYS A 67 13.41 26.89 8.24
CA LYS A 67 12.46 27.77 8.93
C LYS A 67 11.66 26.99 9.99
N SER A 68 11.10 25.84 9.61
CA SER A 68 10.31 25.01 10.52
C SER A 68 11.11 24.55 11.73
N ILE A 69 12.38 24.17 11.55
CA ILE A 69 13.26 23.74 12.64
C ILE A 69 13.60 24.92 13.57
N MET A 70 13.88 26.11 13.02
CA MET A 70 14.21 27.30 13.82
C MET A 70 13.03 27.85 14.61
N GLU A 71 11.80 27.71 14.08
CA GLU A 71 10.56 28.11 14.77
C GLU A 71 10.13 27.10 15.84
N GLN A 72 10.72 25.90 15.85
CA GLN A 72 10.35 24.86 16.80
C GLN A 72 11.00 25.14 18.15
N ASP A 73 10.16 25.39 19.17
CA ASP A 73 10.64 25.50 20.55
C ASP A 73 11.03 24.09 21.03
N TRP A 74 12.33 23.87 21.16
CA TRP A 74 12.93 22.60 21.55
C TRP A 74 12.86 22.39 23.08
N SER A 75 12.23 23.30 23.82
CA SER A 75 12.09 23.23 25.27
C SER A 75 10.71 22.71 25.72
N SER A 76 10.60 21.40 25.83
CA SER A 76 9.66 20.69 26.71
C SER A 76 10.25 19.34 27.13
#